data_AF-A0A6A1VJV0-F1
#
_entry.id   AF-A0A6A1VJV0-F1
#
_cell.length_a   1.000
_cell.length_b   1.000
_cell.length_c   1.000
_cell.angle_alpha   90.00
_cell.angle_beta   90.00
_cell.angle_gamma   90.00
#
_symmetry.space_group_name_H-M   'P 1'
#
loop_
_entity.id
_entity.type
_entity.pdbx_description
1 polymer ?
#
loop_
_entity_poly.entity_id
_entity_poly.type
_entity_poly.pdbx_seq_one_letter_code
_entity_poly.pdbx_strand_id
1 'polypeptide(L)'
;MVDSNASSGSPEETQNPHPDGNEPSENDVTLDAITRKVQESLSLGKRHKFWETQPVGQFKDLGDTNLPEGPIEPPTPLTEVKQETYNLPNPYEWVTCDIDSDETCDEVYNLLTNNYVEDDENMFRFNYSKEFLRWALRPPGYFRSWHIGVRVRSSKKLVAFITGIPARIRVREDVVNMAEINFLCVHKKLRSKRLAPVMIKEVTRRVHLENMWQAAYTAGVVLPTPVSTCQYWHRSLNPRKLIDVGFSRLGARMTMSRTIKLYKLPESTVTPGFRKMELCDVPPVTRLLKKYLDKFVVAPDFDENDVEHWLLPKENVIDSYLVESPETHEITDFCSFYTLPSSILGNQSYSTLKAAYSYYNVQRQLLCFN
;
A
#
# COMPACT_ATOMS: atom_id res chain seq x y z
N MET A 1 -49.69 -31.55 48.22
CA MET A 1 -50.94 -30.76 48.23
C MET A 1 -50.61 -29.39 48.81
N VAL A 2 -50.85 -28.37 47.98
CA VAL A 2 -50.94 -26.93 48.27
C VAL A 2 -49.62 -26.25 48.69
N ASP A 3 -48.88 -25.55 47.83
CA ASP A 3 -49.12 -24.35 46.99
C ASP A 3 -48.95 -22.99 47.71
N SER A 4 -48.13 -22.16 47.03
CA SER A 4 -48.23 -20.70 46.86
C SER A 4 -47.43 -19.72 47.75
N ASN A 5 -46.36 -19.19 47.14
CA ASN A 5 -46.02 -17.77 46.90
C ASN A 5 -46.13 -16.73 48.03
N ALA A 6 -45.04 -16.03 48.36
CA ALA A 6 -44.61 -14.79 47.67
C ALA A 6 -43.48 -14.03 48.43
N SER A 7 -42.40 -13.72 47.69
CA SER A 7 -41.67 -12.43 47.63
C SER A 7 -41.32 -11.63 48.91
N SER A 8 -40.01 -11.51 49.20
CA SER A 8 -39.19 -10.29 49.02
C SER A 8 -38.01 -10.23 50.00
N GLY A 9 -36.81 -9.96 49.47
CA GLY A 9 -35.60 -9.73 50.25
C GLY A 9 -34.39 -9.64 49.32
N SER A 10 -33.97 -8.40 49.02
CA SER A 10 -32.75 -8.04 48.28
C SER A 10 -31.50 -8.66 48.91
N PRO A 11 -30.40 -8.85 48.16
CA PRO A 11 -29.28 -7.90 48.39
C PRO A 11 -28.39 -7.57 47.18
N GLU A 12 -27.79 -6.38 47.30
CA GLU A 12 -26.43 -5.96 46.89
C GLU A 12 -26.07 -5.78 45.41
N GLU A 13 -25.86 -4.50 45.10
CA GLU A 13 -25.18 -3.95 43.93
C GLU A 13 -23.78 -4.54 43.76
N THR A 14 -23.53 -5.16 42.61
CA THR A 14 -22.18 -5.37 42.09
C THR A 14 -22.02 -4.49 40.85
N GLN A 15 -21.15 -3.48 40.96
CA GLN A 15 -20.76 -2.61 39.86
C GLN A 15 -20.07 -3.42 38.77
N ASN A 16 -20.68 -3.47 37.58
CA ASN A 16 -20.05 -3.99 36.36
C ASN A 16 -19.16 -2.89 35.76
N PRO A 17 -17.87 -3.14 35.48
CA PRO A 17 -17.08 -2.24 34.65
C PRO A 17 -17.49 -2.41 33.18
N HIS A 18 -17.81 -1.28 32.55
CA HIS A 18 -17.95 -1.10 31.11
C HIS A 18 -16.74 -1.67 30.34
N PRO A 19 -16.93 -2.29 29.15
CA PRO A 19 -15.83 -2.57 28.24
C PRO A 19 -15.66 -1.40 27.28
N ASP A 20 -15.05 -0.31 27.75
CA ASP A 20 -14.56 0.76 26.90
C ASP A 20 -13.20 0.39 26.28
N GLY A 21 -13.04 0.75 25.01
CA GLY A 21 -11.77 1.09 24.36
C GLY A 21 -10.58 0.14 24.53
N ASN A 22 -10.31 -0.68 23.51
CA ASN A 22 -8.96 -1.18 23.28
C ASN A 22 -8.08 -0.04 22.78
N GLU A 23 -7.62 0.83 23.68
CA GLU A 23 -6.37 1.55 23.47
C GLU A 23 -5.20 0.56 23.62
N PRO A 24 -4.16 0.62 22.76
CA PRO A 24 -2.98 -0.21 22.94
C PRO A 24 -2.35 0.11 24.29
N SER A 25 -2.08 -0.93 25.09
CA SER A 25 -1.40 -0.73 26.38
C SER A 25 0.03 -0.21 26.14
N GLU A 26 0.58 0.60 27.04
CA GLU A 26 1.99 1.06 26.96
C GLU A 26 2.96 -0.12 26.79
N ASN A 27 2.60 -1.28 27.33
CA ASN A 27 3.36 -2.51 27.20
C ASN A 27 3.42 -3.04 25.76
N ASP A 28 2.34 -2.94 24.97
CA ASP A 28 2.33 -3.37 23.57
C ASP A 28 3.22 -2.45 22.71
N VAL A 29 3.16 -1.13 22.95
CA VAL A 29 4.01 -0.13 22.28
C VAL A 29 5.50 -0.38 22.59
N THR A 30 5.82 -0.73 23.83
CA THR A 30 7.20 -1.07 24.21
C THR A 30 7.68 -2.39 23.61
N LEU A 31 6.81 -3.40 23.47
CA LEU A 31 7.16 -4.68 22.87
C LEU A 31 7.44 -4.55 21.36
N ASP A 32 6.66 -3.72 20.66
CA ASP A 32 6.88 -3.39 19.24
C ASP A 32 8.18 -2.60 19.06
N ALA A 33 8.46 -1.64 19.95
CA ALA A 33 9.71 -0.88 19.91
C ALA A 33 10.95 -1.76 20.17
N ILE A 34 10.84 -2.74 21.08
CA ILE A 34 11.90 -3.73 21.34
C ILE A 34 12.06 -4.67 20.15
N THR A 35 10.97 -5.17 19.59
CA THR A 35 10.99 -6.04 18.39
C THR A 35 11.63 -5.31 17.21
N ARG A 36 11.33 -4.02 17.03
CA ARG A 36 11.96 -3.16 16.02
C ARG A 36 13.47 -3.07 16.23
N LYS A 37 13.93 -2.75 17.45
CA LYS A 37 15.37 -2.70 17.78
C LYS A 37 16.06 -4.05 17.57
N VAL A 38 15.39 -5.15 17.90
CA VAL A 38 15.91 -6.51 17.68
C VAL A 38 16.02 -6.80 16.17
N GLN A 39 15.03 -6.42 15.37
CA GLN A 39 15.05 -6.63 13.92
C GLN A 39 16.09 -5.74 13.20
N GLU A 40 16.27 -4.50 13.66
CA GLU A 40 17.33 -3.57 13.23
C GLU A 40 18.73 -4.06 13.62
N SER A 41 18.91 -4.56 14.84
CA SER A 41 20.20 -5.14 15.28
C SER A 41 20.53 -6.46 14.60
N LEU A 42 19.53 -7.29 14.26
CA LEU A 42 19.72 -8.50 13.47
C LEU A 42 20.03 -8.18 11.99
N SER A 43 19.57 -7.05 11.46
CA SER A 43 19.89 -6.61 10.10
C SER A 43 21.27 -5.95 10.00
N LEU A 44 21.80 -5.35 11.08
CA LEU A 44 23.17 -4.81 11.13
C LEU A 44 24.25 -5.85 10.77
N GLY A 45 23.99 -7.15 10.99
CA GLY A 45 24.91 -8.23 10.63
C GLY A 45 24.89 -8.65 9.15
N LYS A 46 23.88 -8.22 8.36
CA LYS A 46 23.76 -8.58 6.93
C LYS A 46 24.35 -7.49 6.05
N ARG A 47 25.43 -7.83 5.33
CA ARG A 47 26.01 -6.96 4.29
C ARG A 47 25.11 -6.86 3.06
N HIS A 48 24.76 -5.65 2.66
CA HIS A 48 23.94 -5.36 1.48
C HIS A 48 24.80 -4.77 0.36
N LYS A 49 25.58 -5.63 -0.34
CA LYS A 49 26.56 -5.22 -1.37
C LYS A 49 26.09 -4.22 -2.44
N PHE A 50 24.79 -4.18 -2.75
CA PHE A 50 24.22 -3.21 -3.68
C PHE A 50 23.83 -1.90 -2.98
N TRP A 51 23.04 -1.99 -1.90
CA TRP A 51 22.52 -0.83 -1.16
C TRP A 51 23.60 -0.04 -0.43
N GLU A 52 24.69 -0.70 -0.02
CA GLU A 52 25.88 -0.06 0.55
C GLU A 52 26.58 0.89 -0.44
N THR A 53 26.28 0.81 -1.74
CA THR A 53 26.82 1.70 -2.77
C THR A 53 25.78 2.69 -3.32
N GLN A 54 24.57 2.73 -2.77
CA GLN A 54 23.51 3.65 -3.23
C GLN A 54 23.42 4.86 -2.29
N PRO A 55 22.94 6.02 -2.79
CA PRO A 55 22.70 7.22 -1.99
C PRO A 55 21.44 7.06 -1.13
N VAL A 56 21.51 6.17 -0.14
CA VAL A 56 20.46 5.90 0.85
C VAL A 56 21.06 5.96 2.25
N GLY A 57 20.24 6.24 3.26
CA GLY A 57 20.66 6.19 4.66
C GLY A 57 21.23 4.81 5.00
N GLN A 58 22.47 4.75 5.51
CA GLN A 58 23.12 3.47 5.77
C GLN A 58 22.86 2.99 7.19
N PHE A 59 22.84 1.67 7.42
CA PHE A 59 22.61 1.13 8.76
C PHE A 59 23.67 1.56 9.79
N LYS A 60 24.89 1.87 9.34
CA LYS A 60 25.96 2.41 10.20
C LYS A 60 25.64 3.81 10.75
N ASP A 61 24.71 4.51 10.11
CA ASP A 61 24.34 5.89 10.44
C ASP A 61 23.01 5.93 11.23
N LEU A 62 22.46 4.75 11.61
CA LEU A 62 21.23 4.68 12.41
C LEU A 62 21.40 5.36 13.77
N GLY A 63 20.46 6.25 14.08
CA GLY A 63 20.43 6.94 15.37
C GLY A 63 21.35 8.17 15.45
N ASP A 64 22.11 8.49 14.40
CA ASP A 64 22.79 9.76 14.32
C ASP A 64 21.79 10.88 13.99
N THR A 65 21.53 11.73 14.99
CA THR A 65 20.59 12.86 14.88
C THR A 65 21.25 14.13 14.36
N ASN A 66 22.57 14.11 14.12
CA ASN A 66 23.32 15.27 13.63
C ASN A 66 23.39 15.34 12.10
N LEU A 67 22.88 14.34 11.39
CA LEU A 67 22.91 14.33 9.93
C LEU A 67 21.95 15.40 9.38
N PRO A 68 22.41 16.24 8.44
CA PRO A 68 21.55 17.24 7.83
C PRO A 68 20.46 16.56 6.99
N GLU A 69 19.27 17.15 6.98
CA GLU A 69 18.22 16.75 6.05
C GLU A 69 18.53 17.24 4.63
N GLY A 70 18.05 16.50 3.63
CA GLY A 70 18.22 16.85 2.22
C GLY A 70 18.80 15.70 1.38
N PRO A 71 19.26 16.00 0.15
CA PRO A 71 19.82 15.00 -0.75
C PRO A 71 21.16 14.46 -0.21
N ILE A 72 21.30 13.13 -0.19
CA ILE A 72 22.55 12.46 0.19
C ILE A 72 23.67 12.73 -0.83
N GLU A 73 23.31 12.74 -2.11
CA GLU A 73 24.18 13.15 -3.21
C GLU A 73 23.53 14.34 -3.94
N PRO A 74 24.27 15.41 -4.22
CA PRO A 74 23.73 16.55 -4.96
C PRO A 74 23.37 16.15 -6.40
N PRO A 75 22.35 16.79 -7.00
CA PRO A 75 22.05 16.62 -8.42
C PRO A 75 23.28 16.86 -9.29
N THR A 76 23.55 15.97 -10.24
CA THR A 76 24.60 16.18 -11.24
C THR A 76 24.04 16.88 -12.48
N PRO A 77 24.85 17.59 -13.27
CA PRO A 77 24.40 18.14 -14.55
C PRO A 77 23.81 17.05 -15.44
N LEU A 78 22.71 17.33 -16.15
CA LEU A 78 22.06 16.36 -17.06
C LEU A 78 23.02 15.83 -18.15
N THR A 79 24.02 16.62 -18.54
CA THR A 79 25.08 16.24 -19.48
C THR A 79 25.97 15.11 -18.95
N GLU A 80 26.06 14.95 -17.63
CA GLU A 80 26.83 13.90 -16.97
C GLU A 80 25.99 12.64 -16.71
N VAL A 81 24.67 12.72 -16.81
CA VAL A 81 23.79 11.56 -16.74
C VAL A 81 24.02 10.68 -17.96
N LYS A 82 24.22 9.38 -17.71
CA LYS A 82 24.46 8.41 -18.78
C LYS A 82 23.29 8.38 -19.77
N GLN A 83 23.55 8.72 -21.02
CA GLN A 83 22.54 8.79 -22.08
C GLN A 83 22.12 7.40 -22.59
N GLU A 84 23.07 6.47 -22.67
CA GLU A 84 22.81 5.10 -23.10
C GLU A 84 22.28 4.22 -21.96
N THR A 85 21.49 3.21 -22.31
CA THR A 85 20.98 2.23 -21.33
C THR A 85 22.12 1.45 -20.66
N TYR A 86 21.88 0.92 -19.45
CA TYR A 86 22.83 -0.02 -18.84
C TYR A 86 22.95 -1.32 -19.63
N ASN A 87 24.14 -1.94 -19.60
CA ASN A 87 24.36 -3.18 -20.31
C ASN A 87 23.56 -4.33 -19.69
N LEU A 88 22.84 -5.06 -20.52
CA LEU A 88 22.25 -6.35 -20.19
C LEU A 88 23.10 -7.48 -20.81
N PRO A 89 23.06 -8.70 -20.25
CA PRO A 89 23.65 -9.85 -20.92
C PRO A 89 23.05 -10.04 -22.31
N ASN A 90 23.86 -10.47 -23.28
CA ASN A 90 23.50 -10.63 -24.70
C ASN A 90 22.10 -11.23 -24.99
N PRO A 91 21.60 -12.29 -24.30
CA PRO A 91 20.28 -12.83 -24.60
C PRO A 91 19.11 -11.94 -24.20
N TYR A 92 19.35 -10.81 -23.51
CA TYR A 92 18.32 -9.91 -23.03
C TYR A 92 18.38 -8.54 -23.70
N GLU A 93 17.24 -7.86 -23.70
CA GLU A 93 17.11 -6.49 -24.19
C GLU A 93 16.14 -5.70 -23.33
N TRP A 94 16.39 -4.40 -23.21
CA TRP A 94 15.45 -3.46 -22.59
C TRP A 94 14.26 -3.24 -23.50
N VAL A 95 13.10 -3.06 -22.88
CA VAL A 95 11.88 -2.60 -23.55
C VAL A 95 11.20 -1.56 -22.67
N THR A 96 10.57 -0.57 -23.30
CA THR A 96 9.64 0.32 -22.60
C THR A 96 8.25 -0.28 -22.76
N CYS A 97 7.59 -0.58 -21.65
CA CYS A 97 6.30 -1.24 -21.64
C CYS A 97 5.18 -0.19 -21.74
N ASP A 98 4.54 -0.12 -22.90
CA ASP A 98 3.36 0.71 -23.07
C ASP A 98 2.10 0.02 -22.54
N ILE A 99 1.58 0.50 -21.41
CA ILE A 99 0.39 -0.06 -20.75
C ILE A 99 -0.92 0.28 -21.50
N ASP A 100 -0.86 1.16 -22.51
CA ASP A 100 -1.99 1.41 -23.41
C ASP A 100 -2.18 0.29 -24.44
N SER A 101 -1.12 -0.43 -24.80
CA SER A 101 -1.22 -1.64 -25.63
C SER A 101 -1.79 -2.78 -24.80
N ASP A 102 -2.90 -3.36 -25.26
CA ASP A 102 -3.51 -4.54 -24.64
C ASP A 102 -2.51 -5.70 -24.58
N GLU A 103 -1.70 -5.91 -25.62
CA GLU A 103 -0.70 -6.98 -25.66
C GLU A 103 0.36 -6.80 -24.57
N THR A 104 0.87 -5.58 -24.40
CA THR A 104 1.92 -5.30 -23.41
C THR A 104 1.34 -5.31 -21.99
N CYS A 105 0.12 -4.79 -21.81
CA CYS A 105 -0.59 -4.87 -20.53
C CYS A 105 -0.82 -6.33 -20.13
N ASP A 106 -1.12 -7.21 -21.09
CA ASP A 106 -1.31 -8.65 -20.87
C ASP A 106 -0.02 -9.35 -20.49
N GLU A 107 1.09 -9.00 -21.12
CA GLU A 107 2.41 -9.51 -20.74
C GLU A 107 2.80 -9.10 -19.31
N VAL A 108 2.59 -7.83 -18.95
CA VAL A 108 2.87 -7.30 -17.60
C VAL A 108 1.98 -7.98 -16.57
N TYR A 109 0.67 -8.05 -16.83
CA TYR A 109 -0.29 -8.80 -16.00
C TYR A 109 0.19 -10.23 -15.77
N ASN A 110 0.49 -10.97 -16.85
CA ASN A 110 0.94 -12.35 -16.77
C ASN A 110 2.27 -12.51 -16.02
N LEU A 111 3.20 -11.56 -16.16
CA LEU A 111 4.45 -11.58 -15.41
C LEU A 111 4.19 -11.42 -13.91
N LEU A 112 3.40 -10.41 -13.52
CA LEU A 112 3.10 -10.10 -12.13
C LEU A 112 2.29 -11.23 -11.47
N THR A 113 1.21 -11.67 -12.10
CA THR A 113 0.34 -12.75 -11.61
C THR A 113 1.05 -14.10 -11.48
N ASN A 114 2.24 -14.28 -12.07
CA ASN A 114 3.00 -15.53 -11.94
C ASN A 114 4.29 -15.41 -11.12
N ASN A 115 4.81 -14.19 -10.92
CA ASN A 115 6.16 -13.99 -10.38
C ASN A 115 6.28 -12.86 -9.36
N TYR A 116 5.21 -12.14 -9.05
CA TYR A 116 5.23 -11.07 -8.06
C TYR A 116 5.12 -11.62 -6.63
N VAL A 117 4.86 -10.72 -5.68
CA VAL A 117 4.80 -11.01 -4.24
C VAL A 117 3.87 -12.19 -3.94
N GLU A 118 4.41 -13.12 -3.17
CA GLU A 118 3.72 -14.29 -2.62
C GLU A 118 3.76 -14.16 -1.09
N ASP A 119 2.75 -14.66 -0.40
CA ASP A 119 2.81 -14.83 1.05
C ASP A 119 3.85 -15.91 1.41
N ASP A 120 4.33 -15.88 2.66
CA ASP A 120 5.40 -16.79 3.13
C ASP A 120 5.02 -18.28 3.01
N GLU A 121 3.71 -18.60 3.03
CA GLU A 121 3.16 -19.95 2.89
C GLU A 121 2.78 -20.31 1.44
N ASN A 122 2.96 -19.39 0.46
CA ASN A 122 2.56 -19.54 -0.95
C ASN A 122 1.08 -19.93 -1.16
N MET A 123 0.18 -19.50 -0.28
CA MET A 123 -1.26 -19.75 -0.42
C MET A 123 -1.96 -18.70 -1.29
N PHE A 124 -1.42 -17.48 -1.33
CA PHE A 124 -2.02 -16.33 -1.99
C PHE A 124 -1.01 -15.59 -2.86
N ARG A 125 -1.47 -15.14 -4.03
CA ARG A 125 -0.67 -14.29 -4.91
C ARG A 125 -1.49 -13.10 -5.38
N PHE A 126 -0.92 -11.90 -5.30
CA PHE A 126 -1.58 -10.72 -5.81
C PHE A 126 -1.94 -10.87 -7.29
N ASN A 127 -3.16 -10.47 -7.62
CA ASN A 127 -3.72 -10.51 -8.95
C ASN A 127 -4.16 -9.09 -9.33
N TYR A 128 -3.19 -8.23 -9.64
CA TYR A 128 -3.47 -6.87 -10.12
C TYR A 128 -4.22 -6.95 -11.45
N SER A 129 -5.44 -6.42 -11.53
CA SER A 129 -6.19 -6.41 -12.79
C SER A 129 -5.55 -5.46 -13.79
N LYS A 130 -5.87 -5.61 -15.08
CA LYS A 130 -5.38 -4.71 -16.14
C LYS A 130 -5.87 -3.27 -15.90
N GLU A 131 -7.10 -3.13 -15.41
CA GLU A 131 -7.72 -1.85 -15.06
C GLU A 131 -6.99 -1.18 -13.89
N PHE A 132 -6.54 -1.97 -12.91
CA PHE A 132 -5.74 -1.51 -11.78
C PHE A 132 -4.34 -1.07 -12.25
N LEU A 133 -3.68 -1.87 -13.10
CA LEU A 133 -2.36 -1.51 -13.64
C LEU A 133 -2.42 -0.21 -14.44
N ARG A 134 -3.47 -0.04 -15.27
CA ARG A 134 -3.70 1.22 -16.00
C ARG A 134 -3.94 2.39 -15.06
N TRP A 135 -4.69 2.20 -13.98
CA TRP A 135 -4.92 3.24 -12.98
C TRP A 135 -3.63 3.60 -12.22
N ALA A 136 -2.89 2.61 -11.73
CA ALA A 136 -1.68 2.82 -10.95
C ALA A 136 -0.49 3.36 -11.76
N LEU A 137 -0.39 3.01 -13.04
CA LEU A 137 0.77 3.35 -13.89
C LEU A 137 0.54 4.55 -14.80
N ARG A 138 -0.65 5.16 -14.79
CA ARG A 138 -0.96 6.29 -15.68
C ARG A 138 -1.49 7.53 -14.94
N PRO A 139 -0.87 7.98 -13.84
CA PRO A 139 -1.25 9.28 -13.27
C PRO A 139 -1.01 10.42 -14.26
N PRO A 140 -1.64 11.59 -14.04
CA PRO A 140 -1.40 12.78 -14.85
C PRO A 140 0.10 13.08 -14.98
N GLY A 141 0.58 13.29 -16.20
CA GLY A 141 2.00 13.62 -16.45
C GLY A 141 2.98 12.46 -16.32
N TYR A 142 2.53 11.20 -16.25
CA TYR A 142 3.43 10.04 -16.15
C TYR A 142 4.42 9.93 -17.33
N PHE A 143 5.60 9.40 -17.05
CA PHE A 143 6.64 9.15 -18.03
C PHE A 143 6.56 7.70 -18.53
N ARG A 144 6.14 7.50 -19.79
CA ARG A 144 6.14 6.16 -20.42
C ARG A 144 7.51 5.48 -20.33
N SER A 145 8.59 6.26 -20.43
CA SER A 145 9.97 5.79 -20.33
C SER A 145 10.28 5.11 -18.98
N TRP A 146 9.52 5.37 -17.92
CA TRP A 146 9.74 4.80 -16.60
C TRP A 146 9.07 3.44 -16.39
N HIS A 147 8.32 2.93 -17.37
CA HIS A 147 7.81 1.56 -17.37
C HIS A 147 8.80 0.65 -18.10
N ILE A 148 9.67 0.00 -17.33
CA ILE A 148 10.87 -0.65 -17.88
C ILE A 148 10.72 -2.16 -17.77
N GLY A 149 10.77 -2.83 -18.93
CA GLY A 149 10.78 -4.27 -19.05
C GLY A 149 12.14 -4.81 -19.50
N VAL A 150 12.37 -6.09 -19.21
CA VAL A 150 13.45 -6.88 -19.81
C VAL A 150 12.83 -8.04 -20.58
N ARG A 151 13.17 -8.17 -21.87
CA ARG A 151 12.75 -9.27 -22.73
C ARG A 151 13.91 -10.17 -23.09
N VAL A 152 13.61 -11.45 -23.34
CA VAL A 152 14.56 -12.37 -23.99
C VAL A 152 14.54 -12.10 -25.48
N ARG A 153 15.70 -11.82 -26.10
CA ARG A 153 15.79 -11.42 -27.52
C ARG A 153 15.17 -12.44 -28.48
N SER A 154 15.43 -13.73 -28.25
CA SER A 154 15.00 -14.81 -29.14
C SER A 154 13.50 -15.09 -29.09
N SER A 155 12.89 -15.06 -27.91
CA SER A 155 11.47 -15.40 -27.72
C SER A 155 10.57 -14.18 -27.52
N LYS A 156 11.14 -12.99 -27.36
CA LYS A 156 10.47 -11.74 -26.99
C LYS A 156 9.68 -11.80 -25.67
N LYS A 157 9.84 -12.87 -24.89
CA LYS A 157 9.15 -13.04 -23.61
C LYS A 157 9.63 -12.02 -22.58
N LEU A 158 8.68 -11.32 -21.95
CA LEU A 158 8.94 -10.45 -20.79
C LEU A 158 9.34 -11.27 -19.57
N VAL A 159 10.49 -10.94 -18.97
CA VAL A 159 11.08 -11.69 -17.85
C VAL A 159 11.39 -10.83 -16.62
N ALA A 160 11.30 -9.52 -16.73
CA ALA A 160 11.36 -8.63 -15.57
C ALA A 160 10.67 -7.30 -15.89
N PHE A 161 10.22 -6.61 -14.85
CA PHE A 161 9.51 -5.35 -14.93
C PHE A 161 9.82 -4.48 -13.71
N ILE A 162 9.93 -3.17 -13.89
CA ILE A 162 10.02 -2.14 -12.82
C ILE A 162 9.35 -0.87 -13.34
N THR A 163 8.67 -0.15 -12.46
CA THR A 163 7.96 1.08 -12.83
C THR A 163 8.34 2.22 -11.93
N GLY A 164 8.30 3.43 -12.49
CA GLY A 164 8.22 4.67 -11.74
C GLY A 164 7.04 5.50 -12.23
N ILE A 165 6.45 6.29 -11.34
CA ILE A 165 5.49 7.36 -11.66
C ILE A 165 5.93 8.67 -11.00
N PRO A 166 5.61 9.85 -11.55
CA PRO A 166 5.90 11.10 -10.87
C PRO A 166 5.02 11.26 -9.64
N ALA A 167 5.61 11.76 -8.55
CA ALA A 167 4.90 12.08 -7.32
C ALA A 167 5.46 13.37 -6.73
N ARG A 168 4.56 14.22 -6.21
CA ARG A 168 4.92 15.37 -5.39
C ARG A 168 4.72 14.98 -3.94
N ILE A 169 5.81 14.86 -3.18
CA ILE A 169 5.76 14.44 -1.78
C ILE A 169 6.30 15.57 -0.92
N ARG A 170 5.44 16.07 -0.03
CA ARG A 170 5.84 16.99 1.03
C ARG A 170 6.60 16.22 2.09
N VAL A 171 7.83 16.65 2.36
CA VAL A 171 8.67 16.20 3.46
C VAL A 171 8.88 17.42 4.36
N ARG A 172 8.20 17.44 5.51
CA ARG A 172 8.09 18.60 6.40
C ARG A 172 7.50 19.81 5.67
N GLU A 173 8.33 20.80 5.37
CA GLU A 173 7.97 22.08 4.76
C GLU A 173 8.22 22.08 3.24
N ASP A 174 9.07 21.17 2.75
CA ASP A 174 9.47 21.13 1.34
C ASP A 174 8.65 20.14 0.53
N VAL A 175 8.15 20.57 -0.62
CA VAL A 175 7.54 19.69 -1.61
C VAL A 175 8.61 19.23 -2.60
N VAL A 176 8.89 17.93 -2.60
CA VAL A 176 9.91 17.32 -3.45
C VAL A 176 9.24 16.57 -4.59
N ASN A 177 9.61 16.92 -5.83
CA ASN A 177 9.24 16.17 -7.02
C ASN A 177 10.15 14.94 -7.13
N MET A 178 9.56 13.75 -7.09
CA MET A 178 10.31 12.50 -7.07
C MET A 178 9.60 11.40 -7.86
N ALA A 179 10.30 10.29 -8.11
CA ALA A 179 9.70 9.10 -8.69
C ALA A 179 9.15 8.18 -7.59
N GLU A 180 7.88 7.80 -7.63
CA GLU A 180 7.38 6.68 -6.83
C GLU A 180 7.63 5.38 -7.60
N ILE A 181 8.47 4.50 -7.03
CA ILE A 181 8.89 3.24 -7.65
C ILE A 181 8.03 2.10 -7.13
N ASN A 182 7.47 1.31 -8.05
CA ASN A 182 6.65 0.16 -7.73
C ASN A 182 6.82 -0.98 -8.76
N PHE A 183 6.16 -2.11 -8.52
CA PHE A 183 6.06 -3.26 -9.44
C PHE A 183 7.39 -3.88 -9.88
N LEU A 184 8.45 -3.78 -9.06
CA LEU A 184 9.71 -4.47 -9.31
C LEU A 184 9.49 -6.00 -9.25
N CYS A 185 9.48 -6.62 -10.41
CA CYS A 185 9.24 -8.05 -10.58
C CYS A 185 10.33 -8.69 -11.44
N VAL A 186 10.90 -9.79 -10.96
CA VAL A 186 11.82 -10.64 -11.74
C VAL A 186 11.24 -12.05 -11.80
N HIS A 187 11.17 -12.60 -13.01
CA HIS A 187 10.69 -13.95 -13.24
C HIS A 187 11.43 -14.95 -12.34
N LYS A 188 10.71 -15.90 -11.72
CA LYS A 188 11.26 -16.79 -10.68
C LYS A 188 12.58 -17.47 -11.05
N LYS A 189 12.67 -17.98 -12.29
CA LYS A 189 13.88 -18.62 -12.87
C LYS A 189 15.12 -17.71 -12.98
N LEU A 190 14.96 -16.39 -12.87
CA LEU A 190 16.04 -15.40 -12.95
C LEU A 190 16.33 -14.72 -11.61
N ARG A 191 15.61 -15.11 -10.54
CA ARG A 191 15.93 -14.65 -9.18
C ARG A 191 17.35 -15.12 -8.80
N SER A 192 18.00 -14.38 -7.89
CA SER A 192 19.39 -14.58 -7.47
C SER A 192 20.47 -14.34 -8.55
N LYS A 193 20.11 -13.90 -9.77
CA LYS A 193 21.08 -13.54 -10.83
C LYS A 193 21.46 -12.06 -10.87
N ARG A 194 21.14 -11.31 -9.81
CA ARG A 194 21.42 -9.86 -9.68
C ARG A 194 20.82 -8.97 -10.78
N LEU A 195 19.69 -9.38 -11.38
CA LEU A 195 18.98 -8.57 -12.37
C LEU A 195 18.33 -7.32 -11.74
N ALA A 196 17.73 -7.44 -10.55
CA ALA A 196 17.07 -6.33 -9.87
C ALA A 196 17.98 -5.10 -9.66
N PRO A 197 19.24 -5.22 -9.17
CA PRO A 197 20.19 -4.11 -9.14
C PRO A 197 20.40 -3.40 -10.48
N VAL A 198 20.45 -4.14 -11.59
CA VAL A 198 20.62 -3.55 -12.93
C VAL A 198 19.36 -2.78 -13.35
N MET A 199 18.18 -3.31 -13.01
CA MET A 199 16.91 -2.62 -13.25
C MET A 199 16.76 -1.35 -12.42
N ILE A 200 17.17 -1.37 -11.15
CA ILE A 200 17.18 -0.20 -10.28
C ILE A 200 18.09 0.89 -10.86
N LYS A 201 19.29 0.53 -11.34
CA LYS A 201 20.20 1.48 -12.01
C LYS A 201 19.59 2.07 -13.28
N GLU A 202 18.90 1.26 -14.09
CA GLU A 202 18.27 1.74 -15.31
C GLU A 202 17.07 2.66 -15.03
N VAL A 203 16.20 2.35 -14.05
CA VAL A 203 15.12 3.27 -13.68
C VAL A 203 15.67 4.57 -13.10
N THR A 204 16.69 4.50 -12.25
CA THR A 204 17.36 5.69 -11.70
C THR A 204 17.90 6.58 -12.81
N ARG A 205 18.58 6.00 -13.81
CA ARG A 205 19.07 6.72 -14.99
C ARG A 205 17.95 7.43 -15.76
N ARG A 206 16.83 6.75 -16.00
CA ARG A 206 15.68 7.33 -16.72
C ARG A 206 14.97 8.42 -15.91
N VAL A 207 14.96 8.31 -14.59
CA VAL A 207 14.43 9.36 -13.70
C VAL A 207 15.35 10.58 -13.70
N HIS A 208 16.68 10.38 -13.63
CA HIS A 208 17.67 11.47 -13.69
C HIS A 208 17.64 12.20 -15.04
N LEU A 209 17.37 11.50 -16.15
CA LEU A 209 17.23 12.15 -17.47
C LEU A 209 16.05 13.13 -17.53
N GLU A 210 15.02 12.94 -16.69
CA GLU A 210 13.90 13.86 -16.54
C GLU A 210 14.13 14.90 -15.42
N ASN A 211 15.39 15.05 -14.98
CA ASN A 211 15.82 15.98 -13.94
C ASN A 211 15.16 15.78 -12.57
N MET A 212 14.87 14.52 -12.21
CA MET A 212 14.47 14.14 -10.85
C MET A 212 15.54 13.29 -10.20
N TRP A 213 15.75 13.48 -8.90
CA TRP A 213 16.93 12.97 -8.18
C TRP A 213 16.57 12.23 -6.89
N GLN A 214 15.27 12.13 -6.59
CA GLN A 214 14.74 11.42 -5.44
C GLN A 214 13.72 10.39 -5.91
N ALA A 215 13.52 9.37 -5.09
CA ALA A 215 12.49 8.38 -5.29
C ALA A 215 11.91 7.89 -3.96
N ALA A 216 10.61 7.60 -3.95
CA ALA A 216 9.93 6.91 -2.86
C ALA A 216 9.63 5.46 -3.26
N TYR A 217 9.79 4.53 -2.34
CA TYR A 217 9.42 3.13 -2.55
C TYR A 217 9.07 2.48 -1.21
N THR A 218 8.28 1.41 -1.27
CA THR A 218 7.94 0.58 -0.12
C THR A 218 8.32 -0.87 -0.38
N ALA A 219 8.64 -1.61 0.68
CA ALA A 219 8.99 -3.02 0.58
C ALA A 219 8.55 -3.77 1.85
N GLY A 220 8.14 -5.03 1.68
CA GLY A 220 7.88 -5.94 2.80
C GLY A 220 9.15 -6.51 3.45
N VAL A 221 10.33 -6.11 2.97
CA VAL A 221 11.63 -6.52 3.50
C VAL A 221 12.40 -5.30 3.98
N VAL A 222 13.16 -5.46 5.07
CA VAL A 222 13.99 -4.38 5.61
C VAL A 222 15.21 -4.16 4.71
N LEU A 223 15.36 -2.92 4.21
CA LEU A 223 16.49 -2.45 3.40
C LEU A 223 17.13 -1.22 4.09
N PRO A 224 18.44 -0.96 3.93
CA PRO A 224 19.07 0.23 4.49
C PRO A 224 18.53 1.50 3.81
N THR A 225 17.95 2.48 4.51
CA THR A 225 17.34 2.40 5.84
C THR A 225 15.94 3.03 5.71
N PRO A 226 14.87 2.37 6.20
CA PRO A 226 13.53 2.91 6.02
C PRO A 226 13.34 4.20 6.82
N VAL A 227 12.63 5.17 6.25
CA VAL A 227 12.22 6.39 6.97
C VAL A 227 11.08 6.14 7.96
N SER A 228 10.29 5.09 7.73
CA SER A 228 9.22 4.63 8.61
C SER A 228 8.92 3.15 8.37
N THR A 229 8.29 2.49 9.34
CA THR A 229 7.80 1.12 9.24
C THR A 229 6.38 1.06 9.79
N CYS A 230 5.47 0.44 9.04
CA CYS A 230 4.07 0.29 9.42
C CYS A 230 3.68 -1.18 9.42
N GLN A 231 2.79 -1.57 10.34
CA GLN A 231 2.24 -2.92 10.40
C GLN A 231 0.96 -3.01 9.56
N TYR A 232 0.79 -4.14 8.86
CA TYR A 232 -0.48 -4.46 8.21
C TYR A 232 -1.53 -4.87 9.25
N TRP A 233 -2.72 -4.29 9.11
CA TRP A 233 -3.91 -4.67 9.88
C TRP A 233 -4.98 -5.22 8.95
N HIS A 234 -5.71 -6.22 9.41
CA HIS A 234 -6.74 -6.89 8.62
C HIS A 234 -8.08 -6.89 9.37
N ARG A 235 -9.16 -6.53 8.67
CA ARG A 235 -10.53 -6.64 9.18
C ARG A 235 -11.30 -7.68 8.37
N SER A 236 -11.72 -8.76 9.03
CA SER A 236 -12.46 -9.85 8.40
C SER A 236 -13.88 -9.43 8.02
N LEU A 237 -14.17 -9.41 6.72
CA LEU A 237 -15.53 -9.14 6.19
C LEU A 237 -16.32 -10.43 5.93
N ASN A 238 -15.64 -11.49 5.50
CA ASN A 238 -16.24 -12.83 5.31
C ASN A 238 -15.42 -13.89 6.06
N PRO A 239 -15.58 -14.00 7.40
CA PRO A 239 -14.75 -14.88 8.22
C PRO A 239 -14.80 -16.35 7.78
N ARG A 240 -15.97 -16.84 7.34
CA ARG A 240 -16.11 -18.23 6.87
C ARG A 240 -15.16 -18.50 5.73
N LYS A 241 -15.24 -17.72 4.65
CA LYS A 241 -14.36 -17.88 3.49
C LYS A 241 -12.89 -17.72 3.88
N LEU A 242 -12.56 -16.71 4.68
CA LEU A 242 -11.17 -16.44 5.09
C LEU A 242 -10.56 -17.62 5.87
N ILE A 243 -11.34 -18.29 6.71
CA ILE A 243 -10.91 -19.47 7.46
C ILE A 243 -10.81 -20.69 6.53
N ASP A 244 -11.80 -20.90 5.65
CA ASP A 244 -11.83 -22.04 4.72
C ASP A 244 -10.66 -22.02 3.74
N VAL A 245 -10.17 -20.83 3.37
CA VAL A 245 -9.01 -20.67 2.46
C VAL A 245 -7.67 -20.57 3.20
N GLY A 246 -7.66 -20.65 4.54
CA GLY A 246 -6.44 -20.59 5.35
C GLY A 246 -5.87 -19.19 5.58
N PHE A 247 -6.53 -18.12 5.09
CA PHE A 247 -6.08 -16.74 5.31
C PHE A 247 -6.17 -16.32 6.79
N SER A 248 -7.18 -16.82 7.49
CA SER A 248 -7.37 -16.61 8.93
C SER A 248 -7.56 -17.93 9.64
N ARG A 249 -7.28 -17.96 10.94
CA ARG A 249 -7.48 -19.16 11.77
C ARG A 249 -8.54 -18.88 12.84
N LEU A 250 -9.27 -19.91 13.25
CA LEU A 250 -10.16 -19.80 14.41
C LEU A 250 -9.32 -19.59 15.68
N GLY A 251 -9.66 -18.55 16.44
CA GLY A 251 -9.04 -18.32 17.75
C GLY A 251 -9.34 -19.46 18.72
N ALA A 252 -8.50 -19.60 19.76
CA ALA A 252 -8.73 -20.57 20.82
C ALA A 252 -10.13 -20.37 21.43
N ARG A 253 -10.92 -21.44 21.54
CA ARG A 253 -12.30 -21.43 22.08
C ARG A 253 -13.33 -20.64 21.25
N MET A 254 -13.00 -20.23 20.02
CA MET A 254 -13.96 -19.62 19.09
C MET A 254 -14.60 -20.68 18.20
N THR A 255 -15.93 -20.57 18.00
CA THR A 255 -16.64 -21.34 16.97
C THR A 255 -16.80 -20.49 15.71
N MET A 256 -17.05 -21.14 14.57
CA MET A 256 -17.33 -20.44 13.31
C MET A 256 -18.52 -19.46 13.47
N SER A 257 -19.62 -19.91 14.07
CA SER A 257 -20.81 -19.08 14.29
C SER A 257 -20.53 -17.87 15.18
N ARG A 258 -19.73 -18.04 16.25
CA ARG A 258 -19.34 -16.91 17.13
C ARG A 258 -18.45 -15.92 16.40
N THR A 259 -17.54 -16.40 15.56
CA THR A 259 -16.65 -15.56 14.74
C THR A 259 -17.44 -14.77 13.70
N ILE A 260 -18.38 -15.40 13.00
CA ILE A 260 -19.27 -14.72 12.06
C ILE A 260 -20.09 -13.63 12.76
N LYS A 261 -20.65 -13.93 13.95
CA LYS A 261 -21.40 -12.95 14.73
C LYS A 261 -20.53 -11.75 15.18
N LEU A 262 -19.29 -12.01 15.58
CA LEU A 262 -18.33 -10.98 16.03
C LEU A 262 -17.97 -9.97 14.93
N TYR A 263 -17.83 -10.44 13.68
CA TYR A 263 -17.46 -9.61 12.53
C TYR A 263 -18.65 -9.12 11.70
N LYS A 264 -19.89 -9.37 12.15
CA LYS A 264 -21.09 -8.95 11.41
C LYS A 264 -21.14 -7.42 11.33
N LEU A 265 -21.41 -6.92 10.14
CA LEU A 265 -21.65 -5.49 9.87
C LEU A 265 -23.14 -5.24 9.59
N PRO A 266 -23.63 -3.99 9.75
CA PRO A 266 -24.94 -3.58 9.27
C PRO A 266 -25.11 -3.80 7.76
N GLU A 267 -26.34 -4.00 7.30
CA GLU A 267 -26.65 -4.19 5.88
C GLU A 267 -26.63 -2.87 5.08
N SER A 268 -26.86 -1.74 5.75
CA SER A 268 -26.81 -0.40 5.16
C SER A 268 -25.89 0.51 5.96
N THR A 269 -25.32 1.50 5.27
CA THR A 269 -24.55 2.57 5.92
C THR A 269 -25.45 3.39 6.84
N VAL A 270 -24.90 3.83 7.96
CA VAL A 270 -25.66 4.52 9.02
C VAL A 270 -25.46 6.03 9.03
N THR A 271 -24.37 6.52 8.41
CA THR A 271 -24.03 7.94 8.39
C THR A 271 -24.93 8.70 7.41
N PRO A 272 -25.72 9.69 7.87
CA PRO A 272 -26.54 10.53 6.99
C PRO A 272 -25.68 11.27 5.98
N GLY A 273 -26.15 11.42 4.75
CA GLY A 273 -25.40 12.10 3.68
C GLY A 273 -24.24 11.29 3.09
N PHE A 274 -24.04 10.04 3.52
CA PHE A 274 -23.04 9.15 2.94
C PHE A 274 -23.41 8.77 1.52
N ARG A 275 -22.60 9.21 0.54
CA ARG A 275 -22.80 8.91 -0.88
C ARG A 275 -21.47 8.68 -1.59
N LYS A 276 -21.56 8.12 -2.79
CA LYS A 276 -20.40 7.92 -3.68
C LYS A 276 -19.90 9.28 -4.17
N MET A 277 -18.58 9.41 -4.31
CA MET A 277 -17.94 10.61 -4.88
C MET A 277 -18.27 10.74 -6.37
N GLU A 278 -18.55 11.97 -6.81
CA GLU A 278 -18.79 12.34 -8.19
C GLU A 278 -17.74 13.36 -8.68
N LEU A 279 -17.72 13.65 -9.99
CA LEU A 279 -16.73 14.54 -10.59
C LEU A 279 -16.81 15.97 -10.04
N CYS A 280 -18.02 16.46 -9.73
CA CYS A 280 -18.22 17.78 -9.13
C CYS A 280 -17.62 17.91 -7.72
N ASP A 281 -17.36 16.79 -7.05
CA ASP A 281 -16.80 16.76 -5.70
C ASP A 281 -15.27 16.84 -5.69
N VAL A 282 -14.59 16.77 -6.85
CA VAL A 282 -13.12 16.81 -6.93
C VAL A 282 -12.54 18.06 -6.26
N PRO A 283 -12.98 19.30 -6.54
CA PRO A 283 -12.45 20.48 -5.87
C PRO A 283 -12.64 20.50 -4.34
N PRO A 284 -13.85 20.24 -3.77
CA PRO A 284 -14.01 20.21 -2.31
C PRO A 284 -13.26 19.05 -1.64
N VAL A 285 -13.21 17.85 -2.24
CA VAL A 285 -12.42 16.72 -1.72
C VAL A 285 -10.93 17.05 -1.71
N THR A 286 -10.42 17.71 -2.76
CA THR A 286 -9.02 18.17 -2.83
C THR A 286 -8.68 19.09 -1.67
N ARG A 287 -9.51 20.09 -1.38
CA ARG A 287 -9.30 21.00 -0.25
C ARG A 287 -9.34 20.28 1.09
N LEU A 288 -10.30 19.37 1.26
CA LEU A 288 -10.46 18.58 2.48
C LEU A 288 -9.25 17.67 2.73
N LEU A 289 -8.78 17.00 1.68
CA LEU A 289 -7.65 16.08 1.74
C LEU A 289 -6.34 16.80 2.01
N LYS A 290 -6.02 17.89 1.30
CA LYS A 290 -4.81 18.68 1.55
C LYS A 290 -4.74 19.14 3.01
N LYS A 291 -5.83 19.73 3.52
CA LYS A 291 -5.91 20.20 4.91
C LYS A 291 -5.71 19.07 5.94
N TYR A 292 -6.19 17.86 5.64
CA TYR A 292 -5.97 16.71 6.51
C TYR A 292 -4.52 16.23 6.45
N LEU A 293 -3.95 16.16 5.25
CA LEU A 293 -2.59 15.70 5.01
C LEU A 293 -1.53 16.64 5.61
N ASP A 294 -1.82 17.93 5.79
CA ASP A 294 -0.94 18.90 6.47
C ASP A 294 -0.55 18.48 7.90
N LYS A 295 -1.31 17.60 8.54
CA LYS A 295 -1.00 17.06 9.88
C LYS A 295 0.19 16.10 9.89
N PHE A 296 0.58 15.56 8.75
CA PHE A 296 1.61 14.53 8.65
C PHE A 296 2.94 15.13 8.20
N VAL A 297 4.04 14.57 8.71
CA VAL A 297 5.41 15.01 8.37
C VAL A 297 5.74 14.67 6.92
N VAL A 298 5.32 13.50 6.43
CA VAL A 298 5.49 13.07 5.04
C VAL A 298 4.11 12.78 4.45
N ALA A 299 3.76 13.46 3.36
CA ALA A 299 2.47 13.29 2.69
C ALA A 299 2.55 13.68 1.20
N PRO A 300 1.71 13.10 0.34
CA PRO A 300 1.59 13.57 -1.04
C PRO A 300 0.99 14.98 -1.09
N ASP A 301 1.49 15.82 -1.99
CA ASP A 301 0.91 17.13 -2.32
C ASP A 301 0.02 16.99 -3.56
N PHE A 302 -1.26 16.69 -3.34
CA PHE A 302 -2.23 16.49 -4.42
C PHE A 302 -2.79 17.82 -4.96
N ASP A 303 -3.01 17.84 -6.26
CA ASP A 303 -3.86 18.80 -6.98
C ASP A 303 -5.20 18.14 -7.41
N GLU A 304 -6.04 18.90 -8.10
CA GLU A 304 -7.35 18.40 -8.55
C GLU A 304 -7.25 17.28 -9.59
N ASN A 305 -6.24 17.31 -10.47
CA ASN A 305 -6.03 16.23 -11.46
C ASN A 305 -5.59 14.94 -10.76
N ASP A 306 -4.76 15.06 -9.72
CA ASP A 306 -4.38 13.91 -8.91
C ASP A 306 -5.59 13.31 -8.19
N VAL A 307 -6.42 14.15 -7.56
CA VAL A 307 -7.62 13.69 -6.84
C VAL A 307 -8.62 13.06 -7.81
N GLU A 308 -8.84 13.64 -8.98
CA GLU A 308 -9.68 13.04 -10.02
C GLU A 308 -9.15 11.65 -10.41
N HIS A 309 -7.86 11.52 -10.74
CA HIS A 309 -7.29 10.26 -11.19
C HIS A 309 -7.25 9.18 -10.09
N TRP A 310 -6.83 9.55 -8.88
CA TRP A 310 -6.61 8.60 -7.79
C TRP A 310 -7.87 8.26 -7.01
N LEU A 311 -8.86 9.16 -6.95
CA LEU A 311 -9.98 9.04 -6.03
C LEU A 311 -11.34 9.04 -6.71
N LEU A 312 -11.50 9.45 -7.97
CA LEU A 312 -12.79 9.31 -8.63
C LEU A 312 -13.11 7.80 -8.80
N PRO A 313 -14.29 7.34 -8.35
CA PRO A 313 -14.56 5.91 -8.30
C PRO A 313 -14.49 5.23 -9.67
N LYS A 314 -13.78 4.10 -9.72
CA LYS A 314 -13.65 3.26 -10.91
C LYS A 314 -13.95 1.82 -10.54
N GLU A 315 -14.89 1.22 -11.26
CA GLU A 315 -15.40 -0.12 -10.95
C GLU A 315 -14.28 -1.15 -10.79
N ASN A 316 -14.32 -1.89 -9.68
CA ASN A 316 -13.34 -2.93 -9.32
C ASN A 316 -11.89 -2.44 -9.17
N VAL A 317 -11.64 -1.12 -9.11
CA VAL A 317 -10.31 -0.54 -8.89
C VAL A 317 -10.30 0.31 -7.62
N ILE A 318 -11.03 1.42 -7.60
CA ILE A 318 -11.09 2.36 -6.47
C ILE A 318 -12.55 2.72 -6.19
N ASP A 319 -12.93 2.64 -4.92
CA ASP A 319 -14.21 3.09 -4.42
C ASP A 319 -13.98 4.23 -3.43
N SER A 320 -14.65 5.36 -3.67
CA SER A 320 -14.56 6.56 -2.84
C SER A 320 -15.94 7.09 -2.50
N TYR A 321 -16.09 7.47 -1.24
CA TYR A 321 -17.32 7.95 -0.66
C TYR A 321 -17.06 9.19 0.18
N LEU A 322 -18.10 9.97 0.38
CA LEU A 322 -18.06 11.19 1.15
C LEU A 322 -19.32 11.35 1.97
N VAL A 323 -19.25 12.22 2.96
CA VAL A 323 -20.40 12.66 3.75
C VAL A 323 -20.71 14.10 3.38
N GLU A 324 -21.90 14.32 2.83
CA GLU A 324 -22.45 15.64 2.58
C GLU A 324 -23.38 16.03 3.73
N SER A 325 -23.12 17.15 4.39
CA SER A 325 -23.95 17.67 5.47
C SER A 325 -25.38 17.95 4.95
N PRO A 326 -26.43 17.34 5.52
CA PRO A 326 -27.81 17.59 5.08
C PRO A 326 -28.27 19.04 5.29
N GLU A 327 -27.60 19.80 6.16
CA GLU A 327 -27.97 21.17 6.51
C GLU A 327 -27.24 22.21 5.65
N THR A 328 -25.94 22.00 5.42
CA THR A 328 -25.07 22.98 4.77
C THR A 328 -24.70 22.60 3.33
N HIS A 329 -24.96 21.35 2.92
CA HIS A 329 -24.48 20.76 1.67
C HIS A 329 -22.96 20.78 1.51
N GLU A 330 -22.22 21.02 2.60
CA GLU A 330 -20.76 20.93 2.59
C GLU A 330 -20.29 19.49 2.75
N ILE A 331 -19.18 19.15 2.09
CA ILE A 331 -18.50 17.87 2.25
C ILE A 331 -17.68 17.88 3.53
N THR A 332 -18.03 17.02 4.49
CA THR A 332 -17.42 17.01 5.82
C THR A 332 -16.36 15.92 5.97
N ASP A 333 -16.60 14.75 5.39
CA ASP A 333 -15.77 13.56 5.56
C ASP A 333 -15.59 12.84 4.21
N PHE A 334 -14.50 12.10 4.09
CA PHE A 334 -14.13 11.37 2.88
C PHE A 334 -13.50 10.04 3.27
N CYS A 335 -13.81 8.97 2.54
CA CYS A 335 -13.11 7.69 2.68
C CYS A 335 -12.97 6.99 1.33
N SER A 336 -11.87 6.27 1.15
CA SER A 336 -11.65 5.48 -0.04
C SER A 336 -10.94 4.17 0.25
N PHE A 337 -11.18 3.19 -0.60
CA PHE A 337 -10.45 1.93 -0.61
C PHE A 337 -10.29 1.43 -2.03
N TYR A 338 -9.13 0.82 -2.32
CA TYR A 338 -8.92 0.15 -3.60
C TYR A 338 -9.13 -1.36 -3.46
N THR A 339 -9.59 -1.98 -4.53
CA THR A 339 -9.79 -3.41 -4.61
C THR A 339 -8.55 -4.07 -5.20
N LEU A 340 -7.97 -5.02 -4.49
CA LEU A 340 -6.89 -5.86 -5.00
C LEU A 340 -7.21 -7.34 -4.73
N PRO A 341 -7.60 -8.10 -5.77
CA PRO A 341 -7.82 -9.52 -5.61
C PRO A 341 -6.50 -10.29 -5.52
N SER A 342 -6.54 -11.44 -4.87
CA SER A 342 -5.47 -12.43 -4.84
C SER A 342 -5.97 -13.77 -5.36
N SER A 343 -5.16 -14.46 -6.14
CA SER A 343 -5.41 -15.84 -6.55
C SER A 343 -5.20 -16.77 -5.36
N ILE A 344 -6.15 -17.68 -5.12
CA ILE A 344 -6.06 -18.70 -4.07
C ILE A 344 -5.49 -19.96 -4.70
N LEU A 345 -4.37 -20.44 -4.16
CA LEU A 345 -3.68 -21.62 -4.67
C LEU A 345 -4.13 -22.87 -3.91
N GLY A 346 -4.50 -23.93 -4.63
CA GLY A 346 -4.77 -25.25 -4.03
C GLY A 346 -6.11 -25.43 -3.31
N ASN A 347 -7.04 -24.48 -3.42
CA ASN A 347 -8.39 -24.60 -2.85
C ASN A 347 -9.41 -25.07 -3.93
N GLN A 348 -10.25 -26.06 -3.62
CA GLN A 348 -11.23 -26.63 -4.57
C GLN A 348 -12.49 -25.77 -4.74
N SER A 349 -12.82 -24.95 -3.74
CA SER A 349 -14.09 -24.21 -3.69
C SER A 349 -13.94 -22.73 -4.06
N TYR A 350 -12.76 -22.14 -3.86
CA TYR A 350 -12.51 -20.73 -4.10
C TYR A 350 -11.25 -20.51 -4.93
N SER A 351 -11.35 -19.71 -5.98
CA SER A 351 -10.22 -19.33 -6.84
C SER A 351 -9.64 -17.95 -6.54
N THR A 352 -10.43 -17.05 -5.95
CA THR A 352 -10.06 -15.65 -5.73
C THR A 352 -10.46 -15.15 -4.34
N LEU A 353 -9.55 -14.44 -3.69
CA LEU A 353 -9.77 -13.67 -2.47
C LEU A 353 -9.82 -12.18 -2.85
N LYS A 354 -10.98 -11.53 -2.72
CA LYS A 354 -11.13 -10.09 -2.95
C LYS A 354 -10.80 -9.36 -1.65
N ALA A 355 -9.82 -8.46 -1.67
CA ALA A 355 -9.46 -7.62 -0.53
C ALA A 355 -9.67 -6.15 -0.87
N ALA A 356 -10.17 -5.40 0.10
CA ALA A 356 -10.27 -3.94 0.06
C ALA A 356 -9.15 -3.36 0.92
N TYR A 357 -8.34 -2.50 0.33
CA TYR A 357 -7.24 -1.81 1.01
C TYR A 357 -7.67 -0.38 1.26
N SER A 358 -7.76 -0.01 2.54
CA SER A 358 -8.05 1.38 2.90
C SER A 358 -6.97 2.30 2.30
N TYR A 359 -7.39 3.41 1.69
CA TYR A 359 -6.51 4.29 0.94
C TYR A 359 -6.40 5.66 1.60
N TYR A 360 -7.18 6.67 1.19
CA TYR A 360 -7.21 7.97 1.88
C TYR A 360 -8.54 8.15 2.62
N ASN A 361 -8.44 8.56 3.88
CA ASN A 361 -9.62 8.82 4.71
C ASN A 361 -9.42 10.14 5.46
N VAL A 362 -10.44 10.98 5.46
CA VAL A 362 -10.50 12.24 6.17
C VAL A 362 -11.75 12.25 7.02
N GLN A 363 -11.56 12.44 8.33
CA GLN A 363 -12.64 12.63 9.28
C GLN A 363 -12.54 14.03 9.88
N ARG A 364 -13.63 14.79 9.81
CA ARG A 364 -13.74 16.14 10.37
C ARG A 364 -14.80 16.21 11.46
N GLN A 365 -15.86 15.40 11.37
CA GLN A 365 -16.77 15.20 12.49
C GLN A 365 -16.36 13.95 13.26
N LEU A 366 -16.02 14.10 14.55
CA LEU A 366 -16.00 12.98 15.47
C LEU A 366 -17.41 12.38 15.44
N LEU A 367 -17.56 11.23 14.78
CA LEU A 367 -18.70 10.36 14.99
C LEU A 367 -18.56 9.87 16.42
N CYS A 368 -19.15 10.61 17.37
CA CYS A 368 -19.40 10.09 18.69
C CYS A 368 -20.33 8.89 18.49
N PHE A 369 -19.76 7.70 18.48
CA PHE A 369 -20.52 6.49 18.73
C PHE A 369 -20.97 6.58 20.20
N ASN A 370 -22.20 7.05 20.41
CA ASN A 370 -22.91 6.91 21.68
C ASN A 370 -23.49 5.51 21.81
#